data_AF-A0A7C6DYI4-F1
#
_entry.id   AF-A0A7C6DYI4-F1
#
_cell.length_a   1.000
_cell.length_b   1.000
_cell.length_c   1.000
_cell.angle_alpha   90.00
_cell.angle_beta   90.00
_cell.angle_gamma   90.00
#
_symmetry.space_group_name_H-M   'P 1'
#
loop_
_entity.id
_entity.type
_entity.pdbx_description
1 polymer ?
#
loop_
_entity_poly.entity_id
_entity_poly.type
_entity_poly.pdbx_seq_one_letter_code
_entity_poly.pdbx_strand_id
1 'polypeptide(L)'
;MTNGALINSIYQAFARGDIESVIGTFDPDISWTEAKGFMYGGTYVGPESVLSGVFMRIGTEWENFTVTPQKIIDGGDGNVI
;
A
#
# COMPACT_ATOMS: atom_id res chain seq x y z
N MET A 1 -0.40 13.56 -13.85
CA MET A 1 -0.85 12.18 -13.55
C MET A 1 -2.09 12.30 -12.68
N THR A 2 -3.12 11.47 -12.86
CA THR A 2 -4.28 11.45 -11.95
C THR A 2 -3.95 10.65 -10.69
N ASN A 3 -4.72 10.81 -9.61
CA ASN A 3 -4.51 10.03 -8.39
C ASN A 3 -4.75 8.54 -8.67
N GLY A 4 -5.78 8.21 -9.47
CA GLY A 4 -6.02 6.83 -9.90
C GLY A 4 -4.82 6.23 -10.66
N ALA A 5 -4.17 7.00 -11.53
CA ALA A 5 -2.97 6.54 -12.24
C ALA A 5 -1.77 6.35 -11.31
N LEU A 6 -1.61 7.21 -10.31
CA LEU A 6 -0.58 7.07 -9.27
C LEU A 6 -0.82 5.77 -8.46
N ILE A 7 -2.01 5.57 -7.91
CA ILE A 7 -2.36 4.37 -7.15
C ILE A 7 -2.21 3.10 -7.98
N ASN A 8 -2.61 3.12 -9.25
CA ASN A 8 -2.39 2.00 -10.17
C ASN A 8 -0.89 1.65 -10.32
N SER A 9 -0.02 2.66 -10.39
CA SER A 9 1.43 2.43 -10.47
C SER A 9 2.00 1.77 -9.21
N ILE A 10 1.46 2.11 -8.03
CA ILE A 10 1.83 1.49 -6.75
C ILE A 10 1.46 0.01 -6.73
N TYR A 11 0.23 -0.34 -7.15
CA TYR A 11 -0.17 -1.75 -7.27
C TYR A 11 0.69 -2.53 -8.27
N GLN A 12 1.07 -1.91 -9.39
CA GLN A 12 1.95 -2.54 -10.38
C GLN A 12 3.38 -2.76 -9.85
N ALA A 13 3.91 -1.83 -9.05
CA ALA A 13 5.20 -2.00 -8.38
C ALA A 13 5.12 -3.16 -7.36
N PHE A 14 4.09 -3.18 -6.53
CA PHE A 14 3.87 -4.24 -5.56
C PHE A 14 3.76 -5.62 -6.21
N ALA A 15 3.01 -5.75 -7.30
CA ALA A 15 2.84 -7.02 -8.03
C ALA A 15 4.15 -7.58 -8.62
N ARG A 16 5.19 -6.76 -8.80
CA ARG A 16 6.52 -7.18 -9.25
C ARG A 16 7.53 -7.33 -8.11
N GLY A 17 7.10 -7.17 -6.85
CA GLY A 17 7.98 -7.23 -5.68
C GLY A 17 8.84 -5.97 -5.47
N ASP A 18 8.53 -4.87 -6.16
CA ASP A 18 9.25 -3.60 -6.05
C ASP A 18 8.71 -2.79 -4.87
N ILE A 19 9.07 -3.22 -3.66
CA ILE A 19 8.62 -2.60 -2.40
C ILE A 19 9.26 -1.22 -2.21
N GLU A 20 10.49 -1.01 -2.68
CA GLU A 20 11.17 0.28 -2.59
C GLU A 20 10.38 1.37 -3.34
N SER A 21 9.93 1.09 -4.57
CA SER A 21 9.08 2.01 -5.31
C SER A 21 7.72 2.24 -4.64
N VAL A 22 7.14 1.23 -3.98
CA VAL A 22 5.88 1.40 -3.23
C VAL A 22 6.09 2.40 -2.08
N ILE A 23 7.05 2.13 -1.19
CA ILE A 23 7.29 2.96 -0.01
C ILE A 23 7.77 4.36 -0.40
N GLY A 24 8.55 4.49 -1.48
CA GLY A 24 9.05 5.77 -1.99
C GLY A 24 7.96 6.72 -2.50
N THR A 25 6.72 6.25 -2.70
CA THR A 25 5.58 7.10 -3.08
C THR A 25 4.80 7.66 -1.89
N PHE A 26 5.09 7.20 -0.67
CA PHE A 26 4.34 7.60 0.50
C PHE A 26 4.70 9.00 0.97
N ASP A 27 3.69 9.71 1.45
CA ASP A 27 3.88 10.96 2.18
C ASP A 27 4.70 10.70 3.46
N PRO A 28 5.64 11.58 3.85
CA PRO A 28 6.41 11.43 5.08
C PRO A 28 5.55 11.27 6.34
N ASP A 29 4.34 11.85 6.34
CA ASP A 29 3.37 11.84 7.44
C ASP A 29 2.19 10.87 7.16
N ILE A 30 2.36 9.91 6.25
CA ILE A 30 1.32 8.92 5.92
C ILE A 30 0.76 8.24 7.19
N SER A 31 -0.57 8.13 7.25
CA SER A 31 -1.29 7.34 8.26
C SER A 31 -2.00 6.17 7.58
N TRP A 32 -1.41 4.98 7.66
CA TRP A 32 -1.95 3.76 7.06
C TRP A 32 -2.74 2.95 8.09
N THR A 33 -4.00 2.65 7.82
CA THR A 33 -4.82 1.82 8.72
C THR A 33 -5.11 0.46 8.12
N GLU A 34 -4.55 -0.59 8.74
CA GLU A 34 -4.92 -1.97 8.49
C GLU A 34 -6.20 -2.32 9.26
N ALA A 35 -7.09 -3.09 8.63
CA ALA A 35 -8.40 -3.41 9.21
C ALA A 35 -8.27 -4.05 10.60
N LYS A 36 -9.11 -3.60 11.56
CA LYS A 36 -9.06 -4.02 12.99
C LYS A 36 -9.16 -5.53 13.25
N GLY A 37 -9.67 -6.30 12.28
CA GLY A 37 -9.78 -7.76 12.36
C GLY A 37 -8.68 -8.53 11.62
N PHE A 38 -7.76 -7.83 10.95
CA PHE A 38 -6.66 -8.44 10.23
C PHE A 38 -5.47 -8.70 11.17
N MET A 39 -4.62 -9.67 10.81
CA MET A 39 -3.45 -10.06 11.61
C MET A 39 -2.43 -8.91 11.82
N TYR A 40 -2.48 -7.89 10.96
CA TYR A 40 -1.68 -6.65 11.06
C TYR A 40 -2.54 -5.43 11.44
N GLY A 41 -3.72 -5.65 12.03
CA GLY A 41 -4.65 -4.57 12.37
C GLY A 41 -4.02 -3.50 13.26
N GLY A 42 -4.19 -2.24 12.86
CA GLY A 42 -3.56 -1.10 13.53
C GLY A 42 -3.42 0.10 12.61
N THR A 43 -2.97 1.23 13.16
CA THR A 43 -2.60 2.41 12.39
C THR A 43 -1.09 2.63 12.50
N TYR A 44 -0.45 2.75 11.35
CA TYR A 44 0.99 2.94 11.18
C TYR A 44 1.25 4.35 10.65
N VAL A 45 2.18 5.07 11.29
CA VAL A 45 2.49 6.46 10.95
C VAL A 45 3.91 6.55 10.40
N GLY A 46 4.03 7.08 9.18
CA GLY A 46 5.28 7.25 8.46
C GLY A 46 5.70 6.00 7.64
N PRO A 47 6.46 6.18 6.54
CA PRO A 47 6.78 5.09 5.60
C PRO A 47 7.48 3.88 6.24
N GLU A 48 8.40 4.11 7.18
CA GLU A 48 9.11 3.05 7.91
C GLU A 48 8.18 2.18 8.77
N SER A 49 7.17 2.80 9.39
CA SER A 49 6.18 2.08 10.20
C SER A 49 5.31 1.19 9.31
N VAL A 50 4.94 1.65 8.12
CA VAL A 50 4.19 0.85 7.13
C VAL A 50 5.04 -0.28 6.57
N LEU A 51 6.31 0.00 6.22
CA LEU A 51 7.25 -1.00 5.71
C LEU A 51 7.43 -2.14 6.71
N SER A 52 7.85 -1.82 7.93
CA SER A 52 8.13 -2.83 8.98
C SER A 52 6.88 -3.50 9.51
N GLY A 53 5.77 -2.75 9.63
CA GLY A 53 4.51 -3.21 10.21
C GLY A 53 3.63 -4.03 9.27
N VAL A 54 3.76 -3.84 7.95
CA VAL A 54 2.89 -4.45 6.94
C VAL A 54 3.71 -5.18 5.87
N PHE A 55 4.46 -4.46 5.05
CA PHE A 55 5.08 -5.02 3.84
C PHE A 55 6.16 -6.09 4.14
N MET A 56 7.05 -5.83 5.11
CA MET A 56 8.05 -6.81 5.53
C MET A 56 7.38 -8.07 6.09
N ARG A 57 6.34 -7.90 6.91
CA ARG A 57 5.60 -9.03 7.49
C ARG A 57 4.95 -9.88 6.42
N ILE A 58 4.25 -9.25 5.47
CA ILE A 58 3.68 -9.93 4.30
C ILE A 58 4.76 -10.72 3.56
N GLY A 59 5.88 -10.08 3.25
CA GLY A 59 6.98 -10.71 2.50
C GLY A 59 7.66 -11.87 3.24
N THR A 60 7.62 -11.91 4.57
CA THR A 60 8.21 -13.00 5.36
C THR A 60 7.22 -14.09 5.78
N GLU A 61 5.94 -13.76 5.92
CA GLU A 61 4.91 -14.65 6.47
C GLU A 61 4.09 -15.34 5.37
N TRP A 62 4.10 -14.82 4.14
CA TRP A 62 3.29 -15.34 3.02
C TRP A 62 4.12 -15.58 1.76
N GLU A 63 3.93 -16.75 1.15
CA GLU A 63 4.48 -17.04 -0.17
C GLU A 63 3.55 -16.53 -1.28
N ASN A 64 4.11 -15.84 -2.28
CA ASN A 64 3.39 -15.38 -3.47
C ASN A 64 2.17 -14.48 -3.20
N PHE A 65 2.19 -13.72 -2.10
CA PHE A 65 1.15 -12.75 -1.82
C PHE A 65 1.10 -11.67 -2.92
N THR A 66 -0.09 -11.41 -3.45
CA THR A 66 -0.31 -10.42 -4.51
C THR A 66 -1.63 -9.70 -4.31
N VAL A 67 -1.68 -8.44 -4.74
CA VAL A 67 -2.90 -7.63 -4.73
C VAL A 67 -3.09 -7.05 -6.13
N THR A 68 -4.16 -7.49 -6.79
CA THR A 68 -4.53 -7.04 -8.14
C THR A 68 -5.92 -6.42 -8.09
N PRO A 69 -6.05 -5.09 -8.08
CA PRO A 69 -7.35 -4.43 -8.07
C PRO A 69 -8.11 -4.73 -9.38
N GLN A 70 -9.38 -5.11 -9.26
CA GLN A 70 -10.25 -5.32 -10.44
C GLN A 70 -10.69 -3.99 -11.07
N LYS A 71 -10.81 -2.95 -10.26
CA LYS A 71 -11.22 -1.61 -10.67
C LYS A 71 -10.49 -0.58 -9.80
N ILE A 72 -10.14 0.54 -10.41
CA ILE A 72 -9.63 1.73 -9.74
C ILE A 72 -10.55 2.88 -10.15
N ILE A 73 -11.12 3.56 -9.15
CA ILE A 73 -12.01 4.71 -9.32
C ILE A 73 -11.32 5.93 -8.73
N ASP A 74 -11.04 6.93 -9.58
CA ASP A 74 -10.62 8.24 -9.09
C ASP A 74 -11.87 8.93 -8.52
N GLY A 75 -11.93 9.01 -7.19
CA GLY A 75 -13.09 9.49 -6.45
C GLY A 75 -13.17 11.01 -6.37
N GLY A 76 -12.15 11.73 -6.83
CA GLY A 76 -12.00 13.17 -6.62
C GLY A 76 -11.61 13.50 -5.17
N ASP A 77 -11.32 14.78 -4.92
CA ASP A 77 -10.95 15.30 -3.59
C ASP A 77 -9.81 14.54 -2.90
N GLY A 78 -8.85 14.04 -3.69
CA GLY A 78 -7.72 13.26 -3.17
C GLY A 78 -8.01 11.78 -2.93
N ASN A 79 -9.24 11.31 -3.16
CA ASN A 79 -9.66 9.93 -2.88
C ASN A 79 -9.54 9.02 -4.10
N VAL A 80 -9.10 7.78 -3.85
CA VAL A 80 -9.10 6.69 -4.83
C VAL A 80 -9.68 5.44 -4.16
N ILE A 81 -10.55 4.72 -4.87
CA ILE A 81 -11.22 3.50 -4.40
C ILE A 81 -10.93 2.35 -5.36
#